data_AF-A0A916VGY7-F1
#
_entry.id   AF-A0A916VGY7-F1
#
_cell.length_a   1.000
_cell.length_b   1.000
_cell.length_c   1.000
_cell.angle_alpha   90.00
_cell.angle_beta   90.00
_cell.angle_gamma   90.00
#
_symmetry.space_group_name_H-M   'P 1'
#
loop_
_entity.id
_entity.type
_entity.pdbx_description
1 polymer ?
#
loop_
_entity_poly.entity_id
_entity_poly.type
_entity_poly.pdbx_seq_one_letter_code
_entity_poly.pdbx_strand_id
1 'polypeptide(L)' 'MKLALNVYWGEEEIRQAVIDLNPDKFEPLSEEEKEAAVEMIIRDYINQHLTVRWELEEDEG' A
#
# COMPACT_ATOMS: atom_id res chain seq x y z
N MET A 1 -2.38 14.51 8.04
CA MET A 1 -3.39 13.43 8.19
C MET A 1 -2.69 12.07 8.07
N LYS A 2 -3.32 10.94 8.41
CA LYS A 2 -2.69 9.60 8.35
C LYS A 2 -3.53 8.64 7.52
N LEU A 3 -2.89 7.89 6.64
CA LEU A 3 -3.49 6.80 5.86
C LEU A 3 -3.06 5.47 6.45
N ALA A 4 -4.01 4.68 6.95
CA ALA A 4 -3.76 3.30 7.33
C ALA A 4 -3.87 2.41 6.10
N LEU A 5 -2.84 1.62 5.83
CA LEU A 5 -2.77 0.67 4.72
C LEU A 5 -2.57 -0.73 5.28
N ASN A 6 -3.51 -1.62 4.98
CA ASN A 6 -3.40 -3.04 5.30
C ASN A 6 -3.30 -3.82 3.98
N VAL A 7 -2.32 -4.72 3.88
CA VAL A 7 -2.06 -5.54 2.69
C VAL A 7 -2.41 -6.97 3.03
N TYR A 8 -3.21 -7.59 2.17
CA TYR A 8 -3.70 -8.96 2.34
C TYR A 8 -3.18 -9.87 1.23
N TRP A 9 -2.96 -11.14 1.57
CA TRP A 9 -2.82 -12.24 0.61
C TRP A 9 -3.97 -13.23 0.86
N GLY A 10 -4.94 -13.26 -0.04
CA GLY A 10 -6.21 -13.92 0.23
C GLY A 10 -6.95 -13.20 1.37
N GLU A 11 -7.23 -13.91 2.47
CA GLU A 11 -7.88 -13.36 3.67
C GLU A 11 -6.87 -13.01 4.79
N GLU A 12 -5.59 -13.35 4.63
CA GLU A 12 -4.56 -13.12 5.64
C GLU A 12 -3.91 -11.74 5.47
N GLU A 13 -3.83 -10.96 6.56
CA GLU A 13 -3.10 -9.70 6.58
C GLU A 13 -1.59 -9.97 6.66
N ILE A 14 -0.88 -9.69 5.58
CA ILE A 14 0.57 -9.91 5.49
C ILE A 14 1.39 -8.69 5.89
N ARG A 15 0.77 -7.49 5.89
CA ARG A 15 1.46 -6.26 6.29
C ARG A 15 0.50 -5.14 6.66
N GLN A 16 0.88 -4.37 7.68
CA GLN A 16 0.24 -3.11 8.05
C GLN A 16 1.25 -1.95 7.94
N ALA A 17 0.77 -0.79 7.50
CA ALA A 17 1.54 0.44 7.42
C ALA A 17 0.67 1.66 7.72
N VAL A 18 1.31 2.71 8.22
CA VAL A 18 0.70 4.03 8.37
C VAL A 18 1.54 5.02 7.60
N ILE A 19 0.92 5.70 6.65
CA ILE A 19 1.57 6.70 5.80
C ILE A 19 1.13 8.09 6.29
N ASP A 20 2.09 8.90 6.69
CA ASP A 20 1.86 10.30 7.05
C ASP A 20 1.65 11.12 5.78
N LEU A 21 0.45 11.70 5.66
CA LEU A 21 0.07 12.57 4.55
C LEU A 21 0.13 14.03 4.98
N ASN A 22 0.64 14.89 4.10
CA ASN A 22 0.65 16.33 4.33
C ASN A 22 -0.76 16.91 4.15
N PRO A 23 -1.45 17.35 5.22
CA PRO A 23 -2.82 17.85 5.12
C PRO A 23 -2.92 19.11 4.24
N ASP A 24 -1.92 19.99 4.27
CA ASP A 24 -1.92 21.25 3.51
C ASP A 24 -1.98 21.02 1.99
N LYS A 25 -1.52 19.85 1.52
CA LYS A 25 -1.59 19.46 0.10
C LYS A 25 -2.93 18.83 -0.28
N PHE A 26 -3.67 18.31 0.69
CA PHE A 26 -4.95 17.61 0.48
C PHE A 26 -6.15 18.53 0.71
N GLU A 27 -6.07 19.48 1.64
CA GLU A 27 -7.13 20.45 1.92
C GLU A 27 -7.70 21.18 0.69
N PRO A 28 -6.88 21.65 -0.28
CA PRO A 28 -7.41 22.38 -1.44
C PRO A 28 -7.96 21.46 -2.55
N LEU A 29 -7.77 20.14 -2.46
CA LEU A 29 -8.19 19.20 -3.49
C LEU A 29 -9.68 18.87 -3.34
N SER A 30 -10.33 18.62 -4.48
CA SER A 30 -11.64 17.96 -4.50
C SER A 30 -11.53 16.51 -4.05
N GLU A 31 -12.65 15.87 -3.70
CA GLU A 31 -12.65 14.47 -3.26
C GLU A 31 -12.10 13.52 -4.34
N GLU A 32 -12.46 13.72 -5.62
CA GLU A 32 -11.92 12.94 -6.74
C GLU A 32 -10.38 13.07 -6.86
N GLU A 33 -9.85 14.28 -6.66
CA GLU A 33 -8.40 14.51 -6.69
C GLU A 33 -7.70 13.90 -5.47
N LYS A 34 -8.34 13.90 -4.29
CA LYS A 34 -7.80 13.23 -3.10
C LYS A 34 -7.74 11.72 -3.30
N GLU A 35 -8.79 11.12 -3.86
CA GLU A 35 -8.82 9.68 -4.17
C GLU A 35 -7.69 9.31 -5.13
N ALA A 36 -7.53 10.05 -6.23
CA ALA A 36 -6.44 9.83 -7.18
C ALA A 36 -5.06 9.98 -6.53
N ALA A 37 -4.87 11.00 -5.68
CA ALA A 37 -3.62 11.20 -4.95
C ALA A 37 -3.34 10.06 -3.95
N VAL A 38 -4.33 9.58 -3.22
CA VAL A 38 -4.20 8.44 -2.31
C VAL A 38 -3.82 7.18 -3.08
N GLU A 39 -4.47 6.91 -4.22
CA GLU A 39 -4.17 5.76 -5.06
C GLU A 39 -2.71 5.77 -5.53
N MET A 40 -2.22 6.93 -5.99
CA MET A 40 -0.82 7.09 -6.38
C MET A 40 0.15 6.81 -5.22
N ILE A 41 -0.15 7.31 -4.02
CA ILE A 41 0.68 7.10 -2.83
C ILE A 41 0.71 5.62 -2.42
N ILE A 42 -0.43 4.94 -2.45
CA ILE A 42 -0.50 3.50 -2.15
C ILE A 42 0.32 2.72 -3.18
N ARG A 43 0.15 2.99 -4.48
CA ARG A 43 0.90 2.32 -5.55
C ARG A 43 2.42 2.52 -5.37
N ASP A 44 2.85 3.74 -5.11
CA ASP A 44 4.27 4.03 -4.87
C ASP A 44 4.81 3.30 -3.64
N TYR A 45 4.07 3.32 -2.52
CA TYR A 45 4.43 2.61 -1.30
C TYR A 45 4.58 1.10 -1.55
N ILE A 46 3.61 0.46 -2.21
CA ILE A 46 3.68 -0.98 -2.51
C ILE A 46 4.89 -1.29 -3.39
N ASN A 47 5.14 -0.49 -4.44
CA ASN A 47 6.28 -0.70 -5.33
C ASN A 47 7.63 -0.58 -4.61
N GLN A 48 7.73 0.30 -3.62
CA GLN A 48 8.98 0.50 -2.86
C GLN A 48 9.19 -0.56 -1.77
N HIS A 49 8.11 -1.10 -1.20
CA HIS A 49 8.19 -1.89 0.02
C HIS A 49 7.81 -3.36 -0.12
N LEU A 50 7.11 -3.76 -1.18
CA LEU A 50 6.68 -5.14 -1.37
C LEU A 50 7.58 -5.82 -2.40
N THR A 51 8.24 -6.90 -1.99
CA THR A 51 9.03 -7.75 -2.87
C THR A 51 8.59 -9.18 -2.67
N VAL A 52 8.18 -9.83 -3.75
CA VAL A 52 7.85 -11.26 -3.76
C VAL A 52 9.09 -12.02 -4.20
N ARG A 53 9.56 -12.94 -3.35
CA ARG A 53 10.53 -13.97 -3.72
C ARG A 53 9.85 -15.32 -3.62
N TRP A 54 10.14 -16.20 -4.56
CA TRP A 54 9.59 -17.54 -4.59
C TRP A 54 10.72 -18.53 -4.92
N GLU A 55 10.63 -19.72 -4.37
CA GLU A 55 11.45 -20.89 -4.69
C GLU A 55 10.49 -22.08 -4.77
N LEU A 56 10.74 -23.02 -5.69
CA LEU A 56 9.97 -24.26 -5.76
C LEU A 56 10.59 -25.25 -4.78
N GLU A 57 9.79 -25.81 -3.88
CA GLU A 57 10.23 -26.93 -3.05
C GLU A 57 10.30 -28.17 -3.95
N GLU A 58 11.47 -28.80 -4.05
CA GLU A 58 11.59 -30.11 -4.69
C GLU A 58 10.99 -31.16 -3.75
N ASP A 59 10.00 -31.89 -4.24
CA ASP A 59 9.38 -33.02 -3.55
C ASP A 59 10.46 -34.10 -3.40
N GLU A 60 11.02 -34.27 -2.20
CA GLU A 60 11.94 -35.37 -1.89
C GLU A 60 11.15 -36.68 -1.96
N GLY A 61 11.17 -37.31 -3.14
CA GLY A 61 10.52 -38.59 -3.43
C GLY A 61 11.05 -39.77 -2.64
#